data_AF-A0A5Q4ET06-F1
#
_entry.id   AF-A0A5Q4ET06-F1
#
_cell.length_a   1.000
_cell.length_b   1.000
_cell.length_c   1.000
_cell.angle_alpha   90.00
_cell.angle_beta   90.00
_cell.angle_gamma   90.00
#
_symmetry.space_group_name_H-M   'P 1'
#
loop_
_entity.id
_entity.type
_entity.pdbx_description
1 polymer ?
#
loop_
_entity_poly.entity_id
_entity_poly.type
_entity_poly.pdbx_seq_one_letter_code
_entity_poly.pdbx_strand_id
1 'polypeptide(L)'
;MAMILALFVVGCGVSGAALLALGVRGRRVNDHPHCGRCRFDLSGLDLDADDAACPECGAGLHGERAVRIGMRSPRRAVAGLGGLLTLLALLGAGGVVYIQATGVNWDRIVPAGALVSQIPRADAEREAVILAELARRLEDDILPDRALARAAAMAVERQQDFSRLWSDEWRDFIGAAWTRGVLSDEQKISVLQSTIEIGLQTRDRVRHGDAISLGLSFDFGARRPRQFPELEIRIDPVDLMLDGEPVETNPPGRPYGMCGLTRDTMLGEIGFGASGLNASIPAPDASGERMFSAKLRIRVYDEGQIPGEPRQLTRDITNAGDPILEWTQPAATSTIVLEPGEETIALVVDDDLRSEVQAGISASDGATTPHNRGGRWLNVVMRIEKAPVSLSFIAWARRASGEEIRLGNVYAPVAHIGLSGYSHHVRGRVDDDFTDDSIDIILRPDRRPVRDMREFTEIWGEEIVIRDVEIEHRSGDD
;
A
#
# COMPACT_ATOMS: atom_id res chain seq x y z
N MET A 1 -18.96 18.05 15.73
CA MET A 1 -20.31 18.36 15.20
C MET A 1 -21.43 17.68 15.99
N ALA A 2 -21.33 16.38 16.29
CA ALA A 2 -22.35 15.64 17.06
C ALA A 2 -22.67 16.28 18.43
N MET A 3 -21.65 16.73 19.18
CA MET A 3 -21.86 17.40 20.47
C MET A 3 -22.63 18.72 20.34
N ILE A 4 -22.33 19.54 19.32
CA ILE A 4 -23.04 20.81 19.08
C ILE A 4 -24.50 20.55 18.71
N LEU A 5 -24.75 19.55 17.84
CA LEU A 5 -26.11 19.16 17.47
C LEU A 5 -26.88 18.62 18.68
N ALA A 6 -26.25 17.80 19.52
CA ALA A 6 -26.87 17.28 20.75
C ALA A 6 -27.23 18.42 21.71
N LEU A 7 -26.33 19.38 21.94
CA LEU A 7 -26.60 20.57 22.75
C LEU A 7 -27.73 21.43 22.16
N PHE A 8 -27.78 21.58 20.84
CA PHE A 8 -28.86 22.29 20.17
C PHE A 8 -30.21 21.58 20.35
N VAL A 9 -30.27 20.26 20.13
CA VAL A 9 -31.49 19.45 20.32
C VAL A 9 -31.98 19.52 21.76
N VAL A 10 -31.07 19.36 22.74
CA VAL A 10 -31.40 19.47 24.17
C VAL A 10 -31.85 20.89 24.51
N GLY A 11 -31.14 21.92 24.03
CA GLY A 11 -31.48 23.32 24.27
C GLY A 11 -32.85 23.70 23.70
N CYS A 12 -33.16 23.26 22.48
CA CYS A 12 -34.47 23.42 21.85
C CYS A 12 -35.56 22.66 22.64
N GLY A 13 -35.27 21.45 23.11
CA GLY A 13 -36.21 20.65 23.90
C GLY A 13 -36.56 21.30 25.24
N VAL A 14 -35.55 21.76 25.99
CA VAL A 14 -35.75 22.43 27.29
C VAL A 14 -36.47 23.76 27.11
N SER A 15 -36.02 24.58 26.15
CA SER A 15 -36.64 25.88 25.87
C SER A 15 -38.08 25.71 25.36
N GLY A 16 -38.30 24.73 24.49
CA GLY A 16 -39.62 24.36 23.99
C GLY A 16 -40.56 23.92 25.11
N ALA A 17 -40.12 23.02 25.98
CA ALA A 17 -40.90 22.53 27.11
C ALA A 17 -41.22 23.66 28.11
N ALA A 18 -40.26 24.54 28.40
CA ALA A 18 -40.46 25.70 29.25
C ALA A 18 -41.49 26.68 28.67
N LEU A 19 -41.37 27.03 27.38
CA LEU A 19 -42.33 27.89 26.69
C LEU A 19 -43.72 27.24 26.60
N LEU A 20 -43.79 25.93 26.35
CA LEU A 20 -45.04 25.18 26.33
C LEU A 20 -45.71 25.24 27.72
N ALA A 21 -44.95 24.98 28.79
CA ALA A 21 -45.42 25.07 30.16
C ALA A 21 -45.91 26.49 30.52
N LEU A 22 -45.15 27.53 30.15
CA LEU A 22 -45.54 28.94 30.35
C LEU A 22 -46.78 29.32 29.54
N GLY A 23 -46.87 28.85 28.29
CA GLY A 23 -47.98 29.10 27.39
C GLY A 23 -49.29 28.49 27.87
N VAL A 24 -49.23 27.23 28.31
CA VAL A 24 -50.36 26.49 28.89
C VAL A 24 -50.74 27.03 30.26
N ARG A 25 -49.76 27.41 31.11
CA ARG A 25 -50.03 28.07 32.39
C ARG A 25 -50.76 29.39 32.23
N GLY A 26 -50.55 30.07 31.10
CA GLY A 26 -51.21 31.33 30.73
C GLY A 26 -50.74 32.52 31.56
N ARG A 27 -51.19 33.73 31.18
CA ARG A 27 -51.03 34.94 32.03
C ARG A 27 -52.35 35.22 32.73
N ARG A 28 -52.31 35.69 33.97
CA ARG A 28 -53.46 36.33 34.61
C ARG A 28 -53.82 37.60 33.83
N VAL A 29 -55.03 37.62 33.30
CA VAL A 29 -55.63 38.78 32.66
C VAL A 29 -56.78 39.18 33.57
N ASN A 30 -56.82 40.46 33.94
CA ASN A 30 -57.71 41.06 34.94
C ASN A 30 -57.36 40.68 36.39
N ASP A 31 -57.64 41.59 37.31
CA ASP A 31 -57.47 41.41 38.76
C ASP A 31 -58.82 41.48 39.51
N HIS A 32 -59.90 41.30 38.76
CA HIS A 32 -61.26 41.30 39.28
C HIS A 32 -61.64 39.96 39.93
N PRO A 33 -62.50 39.97 40.96
CA PRO A 33 -62.98 38.74 41.59
C PRO A 33 -63.96 38.02 40.66
N HIS A 34 -63.78 36.71 40.47
CA HIS A 34 -64.70 35.87 39.72
C HIS A 34 -65.24 34.74 40.60
N CYS A 35 -66.49 34.32 40.38
CA CYS A 35 -67.05 33.16 41.08
C CYS A 35 -66.24 31.90 40.78
N GLY A 36 -65.80 31.19 41.82
CA GLY A 36 -65.00 29.97 41.72
C GLY A 36 -65.72 28.80 41.04
N ARG A 37 -67.06 28.83 40.98
CA ARG A 37 -67.92 27.81 40.35
C ARG A 37 -68.19 28.13 38.87
N CYS A 38 -68.87 29.23 38.56
CA CYS A 38 -69.31 29.55 37.20
C CYS A 38 -68.45 30.59 36.46
N ARG A 39 -67.50 31.24 37.14
CA ARG A 39 -66.61 32.30 36.61
C ARG A 39 -67.28 33.64 36.29
N PHE A 40 -68.49 33.87 36.76
CA PHE A 40 -69.13 35.19 36.69
C PHE A 40 -68.26 36.27 37.34
N ASP A 41 -68.16 37.45 36.73
CA ASP A 41 -67.41 38.60 37.26
C ASP A 41 -68.17 39.20 38.44
N LEU A 42 -67.55 39.15 39.62
CA LEU A 42 -68.12 39.63 40.87
C LEU A 42 -67.75 41.09 41.16
N SER A 43 -67.15 41.79 40.20
CA SER A 43 -66.85 43.21 40.34
C SER A 43 -68.13 44.01 40.62
N GLY A 44 -68.13 44.74 41.73
CA GLY A 44 -69.28 45.54 42.17
C GLY A 44 -70.26 44.81 43.10
N LEU A 45 -70.02 43.54 43.44
CA LEU A 45 -70.69 42.86 44.55
C LEU A 45 -69.93 43.07 45.86
N ASP A 46 -70.66 43.28 46.95
CA ASP A 46 -70.08 43.28 48.29
C ASP A 46 -69.79 41.83 48.70
N LEU A 47 -68.51 41.44 48.65
CA LEU A 47 -68.08 40.08 48.93
C LEU A 47 -68.03 39.78 50.44
N ASP A 48 -68.14 40.80 51.28
CA ASP A 48 -68.07 40.68 52.74
C ASP A 48 -69.45 40.52 53.40
N ALA A 49 -70.55 40.62 52.64
CA ALA A 49 -71.91 40.41 53.14
C ALA A 49 -72.15 38.92 53.52
N ASP A 50 -72.71 38.65 54.71
CA ASP A 50 -72.91 37.30 55.28
C ASP A 50 -73.76 36.32 54.41
N ASP A 51 -74.51 36.86 53.44
CA ASP A 51 -75.34 36.12 52.49
C ASP A 51 -74.86 36.27 51.03
N ALA A 52 -73.59 36.69 50.81
CA ALA A 52 -73.03 36.89 49.49
C ALA A 52 -73.10 35.60 48.65
N ALA A 53 -73.95 35.62 47.62
CA ALA A 53 -74.13 34.53 46.68
C ALA A 53 -73.86 35.01 45.25
N CYS A 54 -73.28 34.12 44.43
CA CYS A 54 -73.08 34.42 43.02
C CYS A 54 -74.43 34.60 42.31
N PRO A 55 -74.70 35.72 41.62
CA PRO A 55 -75.99 35.97 40.99
C PRO A 55 -76.31 35.02 39.83
N GLU A 56 -75.29 34.41 39.21
CA GLU A 56 -75.48 33.49 38.07
C GLU A 56 -75.75 32.04 38.51
N CYS A 57 -75.00 31.50 39.48
CA CYS A 57 -75.10 30.08 39.87
C CYS A 57 -75.59 29.82 41.31
N GLY A 58 -75.81 30.87 42.10
CA GLY A 58 -76.26 30.79 43.49
C GLY A 58 -75.23 30.20 44.47
N ALA A 59 -73.98 29.98 44.08
CA ALA A 59 -72.96 29.49 44.99
C ALA A 59 -72.57 30.56 46.02
N GLY A 60 -72.54 30.20 47.31
CA GLY A 60 -72.08 31.10 48.38
C GLY A 60 -70.60 31.49 48.19
N LEU A 61 -70.27 32.75 48.53
CA LEU A 61 -68.98 33.37 48.23
C LEU A 61 -67.97 33.36 49.41
N HIS A 62 -68.34 32.81 50.56
CA HIS A 62 -67.51 32.82 51.79
C HIS A 62 -66.37 31.78 51.85
N GLY A 63 -66.26 30.86 50.89
CA GLY A 63 -65.20 29.84 50.90
C GLY A 63 -63.86 30.36 50.37
N GLU A 64 -62.72 29.88 50.89
CA GLU A 64 -61.36 30.22 50.40
C GLU A 64 -61.14 29.97 48.90
N ARG A 65 -62.01 29.19 48.25
CA ARG A 65 -62.00 28.90 46.80
C ARG A 65 -63.25 29.41 46.06
N ALA A 66 -64.16 30.07 46.79
CA ALA A 66 -65.43 30.57 46.25
C ALA A 66 -65.25 31.83 45.40
N VAL A 67 -64.21 32.62 45.66
CA VAL A 67 -63.77 33.73 44.82
C VAL A 67 -62.39 33.45 44.26
N ARG A 68 -62.20 33.62 42.95
CA ARG A 68 -60.91 33.53 42.27
C ARG A 68 -60.54 34.90 41.73
N ILE A 69 -59.38 35.41 42.14
CA ILE A 69 -58.86 36.68 41.62
C ILE A 69 -58.18 36.46 40.27
N GLY A 70 -58.74 37.10 39.25
CA GLY A 70 -58.25 37.12 37.88
C GLY A 70 -58.55 35.86 37.06
N MET A 71 -58.63 36.02 35.74
CA MET A 71 -58.77 34.91 34.80
C MET A 71 -57.42 34.60 34.14
N ARG A 72 -57.05 33.31 34.08
CA ARG A 72 -55.88 32.92 33.28
C ARG A 72 -56.27 32.75 31.83
N SER A 73 -55.72 33.58 30.95
CA SER A 73 -55.85 33.41 29.51
C SER A 73 -54.62 32.64 28.99
N PRO A 74 -54.81 31.48 28.34
CA PRO A 74 -53.70 30.72 27.77
C PRO A 74 -53.03 31.55 26.68
N ARG A 75 -51.69 31.60 26.69
CA ARG A 75 -50.93 32.28 25.64
C ARG A 75 -50.75 31.29 24.49
N ARG A 76 -51.80 31.10 23.69
CA ARG A 76 -51.85 30.09 22.61
C ARG A 76 -50.66 30.17 21.66
N ALA A 77 -50.20 31.37 21.31
CA ALA A 77 -49.00 31.56 20.48
C ALA A 77 -47.72 31.03 21.14
N VAL A 78 -47.52 31.32 22.44
CA VAL A 78 -46.36 30.86 23.21
C VAL A 78 -46.40 29.33 23.38
N ALA A 79 -47.59 28.78 23.66
CA ALA A 79 -47.78 27.34 23.73
C ALA A 79 -47.51 26.66 22.38
N GLY A 80 -47.98 27.24 21.27
CA GLY A 80 -47.74 26.75 19.92
C GLY A 80 -46.25 26.71 19.55
N LEU A 81 -45.52 27.81 19.83
CA LEU A 81 -44.07 27.86 19.60
C LEU A 81 -43.31 26.86 20.48
N GLY A 82 -43.67 26.76 21.76
CA GLY A 82 -43.08 25.78 22.68
C GLY A 82 -43.34 24.33 22.24
N GLY A 83 -44.55 24.04 21.78
CA GLY A 83 -44.92 22.75 21.21
C GLY A 83 -44.10 22.40 19.96
N LEU A 84 -43.94 23.36 19.03
CA LEU A 84 -43.13 23.17 17.83
C LEU A 84 -41.66 22.88 18.15
N LEU A 85 -41.04 23.67 19.04
CA LEU A 85 -39.65 23.46 19.45
C LEU A 85 -39.45 22.11 20.15
N THR A 86 -40.41 21.72 21.00
CA THR A 86 -40.39 20.39 21.67
C THR A 86 -40.51 19.27 20.65
N LEU A 87 -41.43 19.40 19.68
CA LEU A 87 -41.60 18.39 18.62
C LEU A 87 -40.33 18.25 17.77
N LEU A 88 -39.71 19.36 17.37
CA LEU A 88 -38.45 19.34 16.62
C LEU A 88 -37.32 18.67 17.40
N ALA A 89 -37.23 18.94 18.71
CA ALA A 89 -36.24 18.29 19.57
C ALA A 89 -36.50 16.78 19.70
N LEU A 90 -37.76 16.36 19.86
CA LEU A 90 -38.15 14.95 19.92
C LEU A 90 -37.88 14.23 18.60
N LEU A 91 -38.18 14.83 17.45
CA LEU A 91 -37.86 14.27 16.15
C LEU A 91 -36.34 14.15 15.94
N GLY A 92 -35.57 15.17 16.34
CA GLY A 92 -34.11 15.13 16.28
C GLY A 92 -33.51 14.03 17.16
N ALA A 93 -33.93 13.95 18.43
CA ALA A 93 -33.47 12.91 19.35
C ALA A 93 -33.92 11.51 18.91
N GLY A 94 -35.19 11.36 18.51
CA GLY A 94 -35.73 10.11 17.98
C GLY A 94 -35.00 9.63 16.73
N GLY A 95 -34.62 10.54 15.83
CA GLY A 95 -33.80 10.24 14.66
C GLY A 95 -32.42 9.70 15.03
N VAL A 96 -31.73 10.33 15.99
CA VAL A 96 -30.42 9.84 16.48
C VAL A 96 -30.54 8.45 17.10
N VAL A 97 -31.54 8.24 17.97
CA VAL A 97 -31.78 6.93 18.60
C VAL A 97 -32.11 5.87 17.56
N TYR A 98 -32.94 6.21 16.56
CA TYR A 98 -33.28 5.29 15.48
C TYR A 98 -32.07 4.87 14.66
N ILE A 99 -31.21 5.82 14.27
CA ILE A 99 -29.98 5.54 13.50
C ILE A 99 -29.04 4.62 14.30
N GLN A 100 -28.84 4.92 15.59
CA GLN A 100 -28.01 4.08 16.47
C GLN A 100 -28.59 2.68 16.65
N ALA A 101 -29.91 2.57 16.86
CA ALA A 101 -30.57 1.29 17.11
C ALA A 101 -30.64 0.39 15.87
N THR A 102 -30.74 0.98 14.68
CA THR A 102 -30.85 0.23 13.41
C THR A 102 -29.50 -0.09 12.78
N GLY A 103 -28.41 0.53 13.24
CA GLY A 103 -27.09 0.40 12.61
C GLY A 103 -27.08 0.95 11.18
N VAL A 104 -28.02 1.84 10.83
CA VAL A 104 -28.07 2.46 9.50
C VAL A 104 -26.77 3.24 9.29
N ASN A 105 -25.99 2.83 8.30
CA ASN A 105 -24.81 3.56 7.89
C ASN A 105 -25.23 4.90 7.27
N TRP A 106 -25.15 5.97 8.06
CA TRP A 106 -25.53 7.32 7.66
C TRP A 106 -24.77 7.79 6.42
N ASP A 107 -23.55 7.30 6.19
CA ASP A 107 -22.75 7.69 5.03
C ASP A 107 -23.37 7.26 3.71
N ARG A 108 -24.21 6.22 3.71
CA ARG A 108 -24.94 5.78 2.50
C ARG A 108 -25.97 6.79 2.01
N ILE A 109 -26.50 7.64 2.88
CA ILE A 109 -27.52 8.63 2.53
C ILE A 109 -26.98 10.06 2.42
N VAL A 110 -25.78 10.32 2.96
CA VAL A 110 -25.14 11.64 2.84
C VAL A 110 -24.77 11.92 1.37
N PRO A 111 -25.09 13.09 0.79
CA PRO A 111 -24.66 13.43 -0.56
C PRO A 111 -23.13 13.42 -0.71
N ALA A 112 -22.62 12.93 -1.84
CA ALA A 112 -21.18 12.73 -2.05
C ALA A 112 -20.35 14.00 -1.81
N GLY A 113 -20.82 15.18 -2.24
CA GLY A 113 -20.11 16.44 -2.01
C GLY A 113 -19.93 16.77 -0.52
N ALA A 114 -20.88 16.38 0.33
CA ALA A 114 -20.77 16.54 1.78
C ALA A 114 -19.77 15.56 2.39
N LEU A 115 -19.71 14.32 1.90
CA LEU A 115 -18.67 13.35 2.29
C LEU A 115 -17.26 13.85 1.92
N VAL A 116 -17.04 14.27 0.67
CA VAL A 116 -15.75 14.80 0.22
C VAL A 116 -15.31 16.02 1.04
N SER A 117 -16.25 16.90 1.43
CA SER A 117 -15.94 18.07 2.26
C SER A 117 -15.54 17.73 3.71
N GLN A 118 -15.84 16.52 4.18
CA GLN A 118 -15.49 16.05 5.52
C GLN A 118 -14.07 15.49 5.58
N ILE A 119 -13.54 14.94 4.48
CA ILE A 119 -12.23 14.28 4.43
C ILE A 119 -11.10 15.13 5.06
N PRO A 120 -10.92 16.43 4.75
CA PRO A 120 -9.79 17.20 5.31
C PRO A 120 -9.85 17.40 6.83
N ARG A 121 -11.01 17.14 7.45
CA ARG A 121 -11.28 17.35 8.88
C ARG A 121 -11.53 16.04 9.63
N ALA A 122 -11.56 14.91 8.91
CA ALA A 122 -11.77 13.60 9.49
C ALA A 122 -10.48 13.13 10.17
N ASP A 123 -10.62 12.35 11.25
CA ASP A 123 -9.54 11.49 11.72
C ASP A 123 -9.39 10.27 10.79
N ALA A 124 -8.34 9.47 10.99
CA ALA A 124 -8.01 8.36 10.09
C ALA A 124 -9.15 7.31 9.99
N GLU A 125 -9.81 6.98 11.10
CA GLU A 125 -10.92 6.03 11.12
C GLU A 125 -12.13 6.55 10.33
N ARG A 126 -12.51 7.81 10.56
CA ARG A 126 -13.63 8.43 9.85
C ARG A 126 -13.33 8.62 8.37
N GLU A 127 -12.09 8.97 8.04
CA GLU A 127 -11.63 9.13 6.66
C GLU A 127 -11.72 7.81 5.89
N ALA A 128 -11.24 6.71 6.48
CA ALA A 128 -11.37 5.36 5.90
C ALA A 128 -12.84 5.01 5.57
N VAL A 129 -13.77 5.24 6.52
CA VAL A 129 -15.21 4.99 6.29
C VAL A 129 -15.77 5.85 5.15
N ILE A 130 -15.37 7.13 5.09
CA ILE A 130 -15.80 8.03 4.00
C ILE A 130 -15.28 7.54 2.65
N LEU A 131 -14.01 7.15 2.57
CA LEU A 131 -13.38 6.68 1.33
C LEU A 131 -13.96 5.36 0.86
N ALA A 132 -14.20 4.40 1.75
CA ALA A 132 -14.85 3.14 1.43
C ALA A 132 -16.24 3.37 0.80
N GLU A 133 -17.02 4.31 1.35
CA GLU A 133 -18.32 4.67 0.79
C GLU A 133 -18.20 5.42 -0.56
N LEU A 134 -17.19 6.29 -0.73
CA LEU A 134 -16.94 6.96 -2.01
C LEU A 134 -16.46 5.96 -3.08
N ALA A 135 -15.62 4.99 -2.73
CA ALA A 135 -15.18 3.92 -3.61
C ALA A 135 -16.36 3.04 -4.04
N ARG A 136 -17.23 2.63 -3.11
CA ARG A 136 -18.46 1.89 -3.44
C ARG A 136 -19.35 2.67 -4.40
N ARG A 137 -19.56 3.97 -4.18
CA ARG A 137 -20.37 4.81 -5.09
C ARG A 137 -19.73 4.98 -6.45
N LEU A 138 -18.39 5.04 -6.47
CA LEU A 138 -17.63 5.02 -7.71
C LEU A 138 -17.94 3.71 -8.42
N GLU A 139 -17.66 2.54 -7.83
CA GLU A 139 -17.96 1.22 -8.40
C GLU A 139 -19.40 1.09 -8.95
N ASP A 140 -20.41 1.54 -8.20
CA ASP A 140 -21.82 1.51 -8.59
C ASP A 140 -22.23 2.54 -9.66
N ASP A 141 -21.30 3.39 -10.11
CA ASP A 141 -21.51 4.47 -11.09
C ASP A 141 -22.56 5.51 -10.67
N ILE A 142 -22.64 5.77 -9.36
CA ILE A 142 -23.56 6.76 -8.77
C ILE A 142 -22.83 7.94 -8.13
N LEU A 143 -21.50 8.01 -8.24
CA LEU A 143 -20.69 9.12 -7.73
C LEU A 143 -20.67 10.27 -8.75
N PRO A 144 -21.21 11.46 -8.43
CA PRO A 144 -21.22 12.57 -9.40
C PRO A 144 -19.80 13.02 -9.78
N ASP A 145 -19.56 13.31 -11.07
CA ASP A 145 -18.25 13.68 -11.64
C ASP A 145 -17.52 14.76 -10.83
N ARG A 146 -18.24 15.79 -10.39
CA ARG A 146 -17.65 16.88 -9.58
C ARG A 146 -17.12 16.38 -8.23
N ALA A 147 -17.83 15.45 -7.59
CA ALA A 147 -17.39 14.86 -6.32
C ALA A 147 -16.21 13.90 -6.54
N LEU A 148 -16.29 13.11 -7.61
CA LEU A 148 -15.23 12.19 -8.05
C LEU A 148 -13.92 12.93 -8.35
N ALA A 149 -13.94 13.94 -9.22
CA ALA A 149 -12.76 14.74 -9.56
C ALA A 149 -12.13 15.41 -8.32
N ARG A 150 -12.95 15.92 -7.40
CA ARG A 150 -12.47 16.52 -6.16
C ARG A 150 -11.84 15.50 -5.21
N ALA A 151 -12.49 14.35 -5.01
CA ALA A 151 -11.95 13.28 -4.19
C ALA A 151 -10.65 12.71 -4.77
N ALA A 152 -10.59 12.56 -6.10
CA ALA A 152 -9.41 12.10 -6.83
C ALA A 152 -8.23 13.07 -6.67
N ALA A 153 -8.45 14.37 -6.83
CA ALA A 153 -7.42 15.38 -6.58
C ALA A 153 -6.88 15.32 -5.14
N MET A 154 -7.76 15.15 -4.15
CA MET A 154 -7.36 14.98 -2.76
C MET A 154 -6.58 13.69 -2.52
N ALA A 155 -6.92 12.61 -3.23
CA ALA A 155 -6.22 11.34 -3.15
C ALA A 155 -4.77 11.46 -3.64
N VAL A 156 -4.56 12.17 -4.76
CA VAL A 156 -3.23 12.44 -5.30
C VAL A 156 -2.42 13.31 -4.35
N GLU A 157 -3.00 14.38 -3.80
CA GLU A 157 -2.35 15.22 -2.78
C GLU A 157 -1.98 14.41 -1.53
N ARG A 158 -2.89 13.54 -1.07
CA ARG A 158 -2.65 12.62 0.05
C ARG A 158 -1.54 11.62 -0.27
N GLN A 159 -1.44 11.18 -1.53
CA GLN A 159 -0.38 10.27 -1.97
C GLN A 159 1.02 10.91 -1.82
N GLN A 160 1.11 12.23 -1.93
CA GLN A 160 2.36 12.98 -1.79
C GLN A 160 2.67 13.40 -0.33
N ASP A 161 1.66 13.46 0.56
CA ASP A 161 1.87 13.82 1.97
C ASP A 161 2.36 12.62 2.80
N PHE A 162 3.69 12.46 2.90
CA PHE A 162 4.34 11.42 3.69
C PHE A 162 4.26 11.64 5.21
N SER A 163 3.78 12.79 5.69
CA SER A 163 3.68 13.07 7.12
C SER A 163 2.46 12.40 7.78
N ARG A 164 1.51 11.94 6.97
CA ARG A 164 0.28 11.31 7.44
C ARG A 164 0.27 9.81 7.18
N LEU A 165 -0.43 9.09 8.05
CA LEU A 165 -0.68 7.66 7.86
C LEU A 165 -1.50 7.43 6.57
N TRP A 166 -1.06 6.44 5.80
CA TRP A 166 -1.73 5.96 4.62
C TRP A 166 -2.76 4.88 5.00
N SER A 167 -3.93 4.90 4.38
CA SER A 167 -4.96 3.89 4.58
C SER A 167 -5.23 3.14 3.27
N ASP A 168 -5.66 1.88 3.37
CA ASP A 168 -5.96 1.04 2.19
C ASP A 168 -7.08 1.63 1.33
N GLU A 169 -8.01 2.37 1.93
CA GLU A 169 -9.14 2.96 1.20
C GLU A 169 -8.71 4.10 0.27
N TRP A 170 -7.61 4.81 0.58
CA TRP A 170 -7.03 5.77 -0.36
C TRP A 170 -6.47 5.07 -1.60
N ARG A 171 -5.80 3.93 -1.40
CA ARG A 171 -5.28 3.10 -2.50
C ARG A 171 -6.43 2.62 -3.38
N ASP A 172 -7.46 2.02 -2.77
CA ASP A 172 -8.60 1.46 -3.51
C ASP A 172 -9.34 2.55 -4.30
N PHE A 173 -9.52 3.74 -3.69
CA PHE A 173 -10.13 4.88 -4.38
C PHE A 173 -9.29 5.40 -5.56
N ILE A 174 -7.96 5.50 -5.41
CA ILE A 174 -7.06 5.91 -6.51
C ILE A 174 -7.10 4.88 -7.65
N GLY A 175 -7.04 3.60 -7.33
CA GLY A 175 -7.13 2.52 -8.33
C GLY A 175 -8.43 2.60 -9.13
N ALA A 176 -9.57 2.73 -8.44
CA ALA A 176 -10.87 2.88 -9.09
C ALA A 176 -10.96 4.17 -9.94
N ALA A 177 -10.45 5.30 -9.44
CA ALA A 177 -10.42 6.57 -10.19
C ALA A 177 -9.51 6.49 -11.43
N TRP A 178 -8.39 5.76 -11.34
CA TRP A 178 -7.49 5.49 -12.45
C TRP A 178 -8.19 4.67 -13.54
N THR A 179 -8.78 3.53 -13.18
CA THR A 179 -9.49 2.63 -14.13
C THR A 179 -10.65 3.34 -14.83
N ARG A 180 -11.30 4.29 -14.15
CA ARG A 180 -12.38 5.13 -14.73
C ARG A 180 -11.89 6.26 -15.64
N GLY A 181 -10.58 6.47 -15.77
CA GLY A 181 -10.02 7.57 -16.56
C GLY A 181 -10.28 8.96 -15.97
N VAL A 182 -10.53 9.05 -14.66
CA VAL A 182 -10.82 10.31 -13.96
C VAL A 182 -9.55 11.12 -13.72
N LEU A 183 -8.45 10.41 -13.43
CA LEU A 183 -7.15 11.02 -13.19
C LEU A 183 -6.58 11.55 -14.51
N SER A 184 -6.13 12.81 -14.51
CA SER A 184 -5.34 13.34 -15.62
C SER A 184 -4.00 12.60 -15.71
N ASP A 185 -3.34 12.68 -16.86
CA ASP A 185 -2.05 12.00 -17.05
C ASP A 185 -0.98 12.56 -16.10
N GLU A 186 -1.01 13.86 -15.78
CA GLU A 186 -0.13 14.47 -14.77
C GLU A 186 -0.40 13.90 -13.37
N GLN A 187 -1.66 13.70 -13.01
CA GLN A 187 -2.04 13.10 -11.73
C GLN A 187 -1.60 11.64 -11.65
N LYS A 188 -1.77 10.89 -12.73
CA LYS A 188 -1.31 9.50 -12.84
C LYS A 188 0.21 9.38 -12.70
N ILE A 189 0.97 10.21 -13.42
CA ILE A 189 2.43 10.29 -13.31
C ILE A 189 2.83 10.63 -11.88
N SER A 190 2.19 11.63 -11.27
CA SER A 190 2.45 12.00 -9.87
C SER A 190 2.21 10.85 -8.89
N VAL A 191 1.14 10.08 -9.08
CA VAL A 191 0.86 8.88 -8.27
C VAL A 191 1.96 7.83 -8.45
N LEU A 192 2.42 7.58 -9.68
CA LEU A 192 3.50 6.63 -9.93
C LEU A 192 4.83 7.09 -9.33
N GLN A 193 5.20 8.36 -9.49
CA GLN A 193 6.45 8.94 -8.96
C GLN A 193 6.52 8.92 -7.43
N SER A 194 5.37 9.02 -6.75
CA SER A 194 5.29 8.94 -5.28
C SER A 194 5.22 7.50 -4.76
N THR A 195 4.99 6.54 -5.66
CA THR A 195 4.90 5.11 -5.34
C THR A 195 6.21 4.38 -5.60
N ILE A 196 6.90 4.76 -6.67
CA ILE A 196 8.07 4.04 -7.20
C ILE A 196 9.21 5.04 -7.33
N GLU A 197 10.25 4.84 -6.52
CA GLU A 197 11.51 5.52 -6.74
C GLU A 197 12.33 4.72 -7.76
N ILE A 198 12.54 5.33 -8.93
CA ILE A 198 13.29 4.73 -10.03
C ILE A 198 14.63 5.44 -10.12
N GLY A 199 15.70 4.69 -9.90
CA GLY A 199 17.07 5.20 -9.93
C GLY A 199 17.99 4.39 -10.83
N LEU A 200 19.13 4.99 -11.20
CA LEU A 200 20.28 4.23 -11.67
C LEU A 200 21.01 3.65 -10.48
N GLN A 201 21.61 2.48 -10.64
CA GLN A 201 22.43 1.90 -9.60
C GLN A 201 23.60 1.12 -10.22
N THR A 202 24.79 1.38 -9.69
CA THR A 202 26.03 0.70 -10.04
C THR A 202 26.54 -0.14 -8.88
N ARG A 203 27.62 -0.89 -9.09
CA ARG A 203 28.47 -1.33 -7.98
C ARG A 203 29.13 -0.13 -7.33
N ASP A 204 29.32 -0.14 -6.02
CA ASP A 204 30.10 0.90 -5.34
C ASP A 204 31.56 0.90 -5.82
N ARG A 205 32.09 -0.29 -6.11
CA ARG A 205 33.48 -0.50 -6.53
C ARG A 205 33.55 -1.44 -7.73
N VAL A 206 34.33 -1.06 -8.75
CA VAL A 206 34.61 -1.84 -9.96
C VAL A 206 36.13 -1.93 -10.14
N ARG A 207 36.64 -3.11 -10.49
CA ARG A 207 38.08 -3.31 -10.68
C ARG A 207 38.51 -2.66 -11.99
N HIS A 208 39.75 -2.17 -12.03
CA HIS A 208 40.38 -1.68 -13.26
C HIS A 208 40.27 -2.69 -14.41
N GLY A 209 39.76 -2.24 -15.56
CA GLY A 209 39.60 -3.05 -16.77
C GLY A 209 38.39 -4.00 -16.79
N ASP A 210 37.70 -4.18 -15.66
CA ASP A 210 36.40 -4.88 -15.65
C ASP A 210 35.30 -3.93 -16.18
N ALA A 211 34.20 -4.48 -16.65
CA ALA A 211 33.06 -3.67 -17.06
C ALA A 211 32.28 -3.16 -15.84
N ILE A 212 31.81 -1.92 -15.92
CA ILE A 212 30.87 -1.33 -14.97
C ILE A 212 29.49 -1.86 -15.30
N SER A 213 28.92 -2.60 -14.36
CA SER A 213 27.52 -3.03 -14.41
C SER A 213 26.62 -1.86 -13.99
N LEU A 214 25.84 -1.36 -14.94
CA LEU A 214 24.81 -0.35 -14.70
C LEU A 214 23.44 -1.03 -14.73
N GLY A 215 22.73 -0.96 -13.62
CA GLY A 215 21.37 -1.46 -13.48
C GLY A 215 20.37 -0.35 -13.15
N LEU A 216 19.10 -0.71 -13.20
CA LEU A 216 18.01 0.11 -12.65
C LEU A 216 17.68 -0.37 -11.24
N SER A 217 17.33 0.56 -10.38
CA SER A 217 16.80 0.31 -9.06
C SER A 217 15.34 0.74 -9.01
N PHE A 218 14.55 -0.06 -8.32
CA PHE A 218 13.14 0.22 -8.05
C PHE A 218 12.95 0.11 -6.55
N ASP A 219 12.77 1.24 -5.88
CA ASP A 219 12.36 1.25 -4.49
C ASP A 219 10.87 1.60 -4.41
N PHE A 220 10.08 0.56 -4.15
CA PHE A 220 8.68 0.69 -3.79
C PHE A 220 8.63 0.94 -2.29
N GLY A 221 8.97 2.17 -1.90
CA GLY A 221 9.23 2.52 -0.50
C GLY A 221 8.27 1.82 0.45
N ALA A 222 8.79 1.32 1.58
CA ALA A 222 8.08 0.44 2.54
C ALA A 222 6.77 1.01 3.14
N ARG A 223 6.30 2.15 2.66
CA ARG A 223 5.33 3.01 3.34
C ARG A 223 3.92 2.93 2.78
N ARG A 224 3.67 2.33 1.60
CA ARG A 224 2.30 2.27 1.02
C ARG A 224 2.01 0.96 0.28
N PRO A 225 0.81 0.39 0.44
CA PRO A 225 0.41 -0.85 -0.21
C PRO A 225 0.20 -0.69 -1.71
N ARG A 226 0.43 -1.79 -2.44
CA ARG A 226 0.96 -1.82 -3.81
C ARG A 226 -0.02 -2.35 -4.87
N GLN A 227 -1.33 -2.17 -4.67
CA GLN A 227 -2.32 -2.59 -5.67
C GLN A 227 -2.59 -1.46 -6.66
N PHE A 228 -1.94 -1.54 -7.81
CA PHE A 228 -2.28 -0.77 -9.01
C PHE A 228 -3.08 -1.67 -9.97
N PRO A 229 -3.75 -1.10 -10.99
CA PRO A 229 -4.05 -1.89 -12.18
C PRO A 229 -2.78 -2.60 -12.67
N GLU A 230 -2.97 -3.68 -13.42
CA GLU A 230 -1.86 -4.40 -14.04
C GLU A 230 -1.15 -3.46 -15.03
N LEU A 231 0.02 -2.97 -14.64
CA LEU A 231 0.80 -2.00 -15.39
C LEU A 231 2.14 -2.61 -15.76
N GLU A 232 2.52 -2.50 -17.03
CA GLU A 232 3.90 -2.74 -17.46
C GLU A 232 4.64 -1.41 -17.50
N ILE A 233 5.73 -1.30 -16.75
CA ILE A 233 6.61 -0.13 -16.76
C ILE A 233 7.89 -0.50 -17.50
N ARG A 234 8.19 0.26 -18.55
CA ARG A 234 9.45 0.18 -19.31
C ARG A 234 10.29 1.40 -19.05
N ILE A 235 11.58 1.18 -18.85
CA ILE A 235 12.53 2.26 -18.60
C ILE A 235 13.69 2.15 -19.56
N ASP A 236 13.95 3.27 -20.23
CA ASP A 236 15.07 3.45 -21.13
C ASP A 236 15.94 4.61 -20.62
N PRO A 237 17.22 4.41 -20.31
CA PRO A 237 18.14 5.52 -20.14
C PRO A 237 18.32 6.20 -21.50
N VAL A 238 18.00 7.48 -21.56
CA VAL A 238 18.32 8.38 -22.66
C VAL A 238 19.36 9.39 -22.18
N ASP A 239 20.24 9.82 -23.07
CA ASP A 239 21.37 10.69 -22.73
C ASP A 239 22.23 10.11 -21.59
N LEU A 240 22.58 8.81 -21.65
CA LEU A 240 23.47 8.19 -20.67
C LEU A 240 24.89 8.75 -20.80
N MET A 241 25.38 9.36 -19.72
CA MET A 241 26.70 9.97 -19.63
C MET A 241 27.54 9.29 -18.54
N LEU A 242 28.83 9.15 -18.78
CA LEU A 242 29.87 8.78 -17.83
C LEU A 242 30.88 9.93 -17.76
N ASP A 243 30.99 10.56 -16.60
CA ASP A 243 31.84 11.74 -16.37
C ASP A 243 31.59 12.89 -17.36
N GLY A 244 30.34 13.03 -17.83
CA GLY A 244 29.95 14.04 -18.81
C GLY A 244 30.21 13.67 -20.28
N GLU A 245 30.74 12.47 -20.54
CA GLU A 245 30.90 11.93 -21.91
C GLU A 245 29.77 10.92 -22.22
N PRO A 246 29.18 10.95 -23.44
CA PRO A 246 28.10 10.04 -23.80
C PRO A 246 28.59 8.59 -23.89
N VAL A 247 27.78 7.67 -23.37
CA VAL A 247 28.06 6.22 -23.42
C VAL A 247 27.10 5.53 -24.37
N GLU A 248 27.63 4.73 -25.29
CA GLU A 248 26.80 3.89 -26.14
C GLU A 248 26.24 2.69 -25.37
N THR A 249 24.91 2.60 -25.41
CA THR A 249 24.13 1.51 -24.84
C THR A 249 23.98 0.38 -25.86
N ASN A 250 24.56 -0.80 -25.63
CA ASN A 250 24.49 -1.91 -26.58
C ASN A 250 23.59 -3.05 -26.06
N PRO A 251 22.61 -3.54 -26.84
CA PRO A 251 22.19 -3.08 -28.17
C PRO A 251 21.25 -1.87 -28.15
N PRO A 252 21.42 -0.92 -29.09
CA PRO A 252 20.52 0.22 -29.23
C PRO A 252 19.09 -0.27 -29.51
N GLY A 253 18.12 0.31 -28.80
CA GLY A 253 16.68 0.05 -28.99
C GLY A 253 16.10 -1.11 -28.17
N ARG A 254 16.86 -1.77 -27.30
CA ARG A 254 16.29 -2.66 -26.27
C ARG A 254 16.09 -1.88 -24.96
N PRO A 255 14.90 -1.97 -24.32
CA PRO A 255 14.70 -1.37 -23.02
C PRO A 255 15.63 -1.98 -21.99
N TYR A 256 16.09 -1.13 -21.08
CA TYR A 256 17.08 -1.45 -20.04
C TYR A 256 16.47 -2.12 -18.82
N GLY A 257 15.18 -1.93 -18.61
CA GLY A 257 14.45 -2.59 -17.56
C GLY A 257 13.00 -2.72 -17.93
N MET A 258 12.45 -3.85 -17.52
CA MET A 258 11.02 -4.08 -17.50
C MET A 258 10.64 -4.37 -16.05
N CYS A 259 9.60 -3.70 -15.57
CA CYS A 259 8.99 -3.98 -14.29
C CYS A 259 7.49 -4.14 -14.53
N GLY A 260 6.98 -5.36 -14.31
CA GLY A 260 5.54 -5.60 -14.24
C GLY A 260 5.04 -5.28 -12.83
N LEU A 261 3.96 -4.51 -12.74
CA LEU A 261 3.18 -4.32 -11.52
C LEU A 261 1.91 -5.16 -11.64
N THR A 262 1.93 -6.35 -11.07
CA THR A 262 0.79 -7.27 -11.13
C THR A 262 -0.12 -7.13 -9.91
N ARG A 263 -1.40 -7.42 -10.11
CA ARG A 263 -2.48 -7.20 -9.11
C ARG A 263 -2.42 -8.17 -7.92
N ASP A 264 -1.95 -9.39 -8.13
CA ASP A 264 -2.07 -10.51 -7.18
C ASP A 264 -0.74 -11.23 -6.92
N THR A 265 0.07 -10.69 -6.02
CA THR A 265 1.06 -11.51 -5.30
C THR A 265 0.54 -11.79 -3.90
N MET A 266 -0.33 -12.80 -3.78
CA MET A 266 -1.01 -13.25 -2.55
C MET A 266 -0.08 -13.66 -1.38
N LEU A 267 1.25 -13.58 -1.53
CA LEU A 267 2.22 -14.01 -0.52
C LEU A 267 2.93 -12.86 0.22
N GLY A 268 2.64 -11.60 -0.09
CA GLY A 268 3.43 -10.47 0.46
C GLY A 268 4.86 -10.40 -0.09
N GLU A 269 5.32 -11.46 -0.74
CA GLU A 269 6.46 -11.48 -1.66
C GLU A 269 5.97 -11.11 -3.05
N ILE A 270 6.29 -9.88 -3.45
CA ILE A 270 6.12 -9.49 -4.84
C ILE A 270 7.12 -10.31 -5.66
N GLY A 271 6.61 -11.19 -6.50
CA GLY A 271 7.38 -11.79 -7.58
C GLY A 271 7.78 -10.69 -8.56
N PHE A 272 8.85 -9.98 -8.24
CA PHE A 272 9.46 -9.02 -9.15
C PHE A 272 10.21 -9.80 -10.22
N GLY A 273 9.62 -9.91 -11.40
CA GLY A 273 10.37 -10.09 -12.63
C GLY A 273 11.04 -8.76 -13.03
N ALA A 274 11.87 -8.18 -12.16
CA ALA A 274 12.74 -7.09 -12.57
C ALA A 274 13.86 -7.70 -13.41
N SER A 275 13.61 -7.84 -14.72
CA SER A 275 14.69 -8.09 -15.67
C SER A 275 15.45 -6.78 -15.84
N GLY A 276 16.32 -6.49 -14.86
CA GLY A 276 17.34 -5.47 -15.00
C GLY A 276 18.28 -5.92 -16.10
N LEU A 277 18.23 -5.28 -17.27
CA LEU A 277 19.28 -5.41 -18.26
C LEU A 277 20.49 -4.68 -17.68
N ASN A 278 21.47 -5.44 -17.22
CA ASN A 278 22.76 -4.89 -16.84
C ASN A 278 23.46 -4.45 -18.13
N ALA A 279 23.66 -3.16 -18.31
CA ALA A 279 24.62 -2.71 -19.30
C ALA A 279 26.02 -2.91 -18.74
N SER A 280 26.84 -3.57 -19.54
CA SER A 280 28.26 -3.75 -19.29
C SER A 280 29.00 -2.64 -20.03
N ILE A 281 29.40 -1.61 -19.31
CA ILE A 281 30.11 -0.45 -19.86
C ILE A 281 31.60 -0.66 -19.57
N PRO A 282 32.50 -0.64 -20.57
CA PRO A 282 33.93 -0.76 -20.30
C PRO A 282 34.38 0.30 -19.29
N ALA A 283 35.06 -0.10 -18.21
CA ALA A 283 35.61 0.89 -17.28
C ALA A 283 36.64 1.77 -18.00
N PRO A 284 36.66 3.08 -17.75
CA PRO A 284 37.71 3.95 -18.27
C PRO A 284 39.07 3.53 -17.69
N ASP A 285 40.15 3.79 -18.44
CA ASP A 285 41.51 3.44 -18.03
C ASP A 285 41.94 4.14 -16.73
N ALA A 286 41.29 5.25 -16.38
CA ALA A 286 41.61 6.00 -15.18
C ALA A 286 40.83 5.45 -13.97
N SER A 287 41.54 5.21 -12.88
CA SER A 287 40.98 4.92 -11.55
C SER A 287 40.30 6.15 -10.94
N GLY A 288 39.56 5.94 -9.85
CA GLY A 288 38.86 6.99 -9.09
C GLY A 288 37.34 6.91 -9.18
N GLU A 289 36.69 7.91 -8.58
CA GLU A 289 35.23 8.04 -8.63
C GLU A 289 34.78 8.41 -10.05
N ARG A 290 33.73 7.73 -10.49
CA ARG A 290 33.07 7.87 -11.80
C ARG A 290 31.60 8.16 -11.59
N MET A 291 31.10 9.17 -12.28
CA MET A 291 29.71 9.61 -12.15
C MET A 291 28.93 9.20 -13.40
N PHE A 292 27.87 8.43 -13.20
CA PHE A 292 26.87 8.18 -14.21
C PHE A 292 25.71 9.15 -14.05
N SER A 293 25.23 9.69 -15.17
CA SER A 293 23.98 10.43 -15.21
C SER A 293 23.20 10.05 -16.45
N ALA A 294 21.88 9.92 -16.34
CA ALA A 294 21.00 9.76 -17.48
C ALA A 294 19.69 10.49 -17.25
N LYS A 295 18.91 10.68 -18.32
CA LYS A 295 17.47 10.87 -18.19
C LYS A 295 16.82 9.51 -18.37
N LEU A 296 16.07 9.05 -17.40
CA LEU A 296 15.27 7.84 -17.55
C LEU A 296 13.99 8.23 -18.26
N ARG A 297 13.74 7.66 -19.44
CA ARG A 297 12.44 7.69 -20.11
C ARG A 297 11.61 6.54 -19.57
N ILE A 298 10.50 6.85 -18.91
CA ILE A 298 9.60 5.88 -18.32
C ILE A 298 8.32 5.85 -19.15
N ARG A 299 7.96 4.66 -19.61
CA ARG A 299 6.78 4.38 -20.42
C ARG A 299 5.92 3.36 -19.69
N VAL A 300 4.65 3.68 -19.55
CA VAL A 300 3.68 2.83 -18.83
C VAL A 300 2.67 2.32 -19.83
N TYR A 301 2.38 1.03 -19.75
CA TYR A 301 1.42 0.33 -20.58
C TYR A 301 0.35 -0.30 -19.68
N ASP A 302 -0.87 -0.35 -20.19
CA ASP A 302 -1.95 -1.14 -19.59
C ASP A 302 -1.77 -2.61 -20.04
N GLU A 303 -1.59 -3.54 -19.09
CA GLU A 303 -1.34 -4.94 -19.40
C GLU A 303 -2.50 -5.56 -20.23
N GLY A 304 -3.73 -5.06 -20.03
CA GLY A 304 -4.90 -5.48 -20.80
C GLY A 304 -4.83 -5.16 -22.30
N GLN A 305 -3.89 -4.30 -22.73
CA GLN A 305 -3.70 -3.92 -24.13
C GLN A 305 -2.52 -4.62 -24.80
N ILE A 306 -1.73 -5.41 -24.08
CA ILE A 306 -0.59 -6.13 -24.67
C ILE A 306 -1.12 -7.36 -25.42
N PRO A 307 -1.06 -7.40 -26.76
CA PRO A 307 -1.59 -8.53 -27.52
C PRO A 307 -0.63 -9.73 -27.39
N GLY A 308 -1.01 -10.77 -26.64
CA GLY A 308 -0.23 -12.02 -26.57
C GLY A 308 -0.58 -12.90 -25.38
N GLU A 309 -0.27 -14.20 -25.47
CA GLU A 309 -0.36 -15.10 -24.31
C GLU A 309 0.67 -14.70 -23.23
N PRO A 310 0.32 -14.69 -21.92
CA PRO A 310 1.20 -14.27 -20.82
C PRO A 310 2.58 -14.95 -20.76
N ARG A 311 2.76 -16.09 -21.45
CA ARG A 311 4.02 -16.85 -21.45
C ARG A 311 4.99 -16.48 -22.59
N GLN A 312 4.61 -15.62 -23.53
CA GLN A 312 5.50 -15.16 -24.62
C GLN A 312 6.13 -13.77 -24.39
N LEU A 313 5.87 -13.13 -23.24
CA LEU A 313 6.28 -11.76 -22.89
C LEU A 313 7.79 -11.45 -23.06
N THR A 314 8.68 -12.45 -23.01
CA THR A 314 10.12 -12.20 -23.25
C THR A 314 10.50 -11.98 -24.72
N ARG A 315 9.65 -12.34 -25.71
CA ARG A 315 10.07 -12.37 -27.12
C ARG A 315 9.68 -11.16 -27.97
N ASP A 316 8.58 -10.47 -27.67
CA ASP A 316 8.11 -9.31 -28.47
C ASP A 316 8.16 -7.99 -27.69
N ILE A 317 9.31 -7.73 -27.06
CA ILE A 317 9.60 -6.48 -26.33
C ILE A 317 9.40 -5.24 -27.23
N THR A 318 9.49 -5.36 -28.55
CA THR A 318 9.37 -4.24 -29.49
C THR A 318 7.95 -3.85 -29.85
N ASN A 319 6.92 -4.66 -29.51
CA ASN A 319 5.57 -4.52 -30.06
C ASN A 319 4.50 -4.05 -29.05
N ALA A 320 4.88 -3.53 -27.88
CA ALA A 320 3.88 -2.83 -27.06
C ALA A 320 3.39 -1.61 -27.85
N GLY A 321 2.08 -1.37 -27.87
CA GLY A 321 1.47 -0.24 -28.57
C GLY A 321 1.94 1.11 -28.05
N ASP A 322 1.14 2.16 -28.21
CA ASP A 322 1.48 3.46 -27.63
C ASP A 322 1.40 3.39 -26.10
N PRO A 323 2.37 3.95 -25.35
CA PRO A 323 2.28 3.99 -23.90
C PRO A 323 1.10 4.85 -23.46
N ILE A 324 0.41 4.43 -22.39
CA ILE A 324 -0.68 5.23 -21.80
C ILE A 324 -0.15 6.43 -21.02
N LEU A 325 1.09 6.37 -20.56
CA LEU A 325 1.80 7.46 -19.90
C LEU A 325 3.28 7.41 -20.30
N GLU A 326 3.86 8.59 -20.50
CA GLU A 326 5.29 8.74 -20.73
C GLU A 326 5.81 9.97 -19.97
N TRP A 327 6.91 9.80 -19.24
CA TRP A 327 7.64 10.93 -18.68
C TRP A 327 9.15 10.66 -18.69
N THR A 328 9.92 11.71 -18.38
CA THR A 328 11.37 11.59 -18.17
C THR A 328 11.74 12.11 -16.80
N GLN A 329 12.75 11.51 -16.16
CA GLN A 329 13.31 12.02 -14.92
C GLN A 329 14.84 11.87 -14.90
N PRO A 330 15.58 12.81 -14.30
CA PRO A 330 17.01 12.65 -14.14
C PRO A 330 17.31 11.53 -13.14
N ALA A 331 18.38 10.79 -13.40
CA ALA A 331 18.95 9.83 -12.46
C ALA A 331 20.47 9.90 -12.52
N ALA A 332 21.11 9.69 -11.37
CA ALA A 332 22.55 9.63 -11.27
C ALA A 332 22.98 8.59 -10.24
N THR A 333 24.17 8.03 -10.44
CA THR A 333 24.81 7.10 -9.51
C THR A 333 26.32 7.23 -9.69
N SER A 334 27.10 6.87 -8.68
CA SER A 334 28.56 6.83 -8.81
C SER A 334 29.12 5.46 -8.51
N THR A 335 30.34 5.23 -9.00
CA THR A 335 31.13 4.04 -8.72
C THR A 335 32.60 4.42 -8.60
N ILE A 336 33.38 3.64 -7.86
CA ILE A 336 34.82 3.82 -7.74
C ILE A 336 35.51 2.76 -8.59
N VAL A 337 36.22 3.21 -9.64
CA VAL A 337 37.12 2.35 -10.40
C VAL A 337 38.42 2.22 -9.62
N LEU A 338 38.75 1.00 -9.23
CA LEU A 338 39.92 0.71 -8.41
C LEU A 338 41.23 0.82 -9.19
N GLU A 339 42.34 0.92 -8.46
CA GLU A 339 43.66 0.85 -9.07
C GLU A 339 43.94 -0.54 -9.69
N PRO A 340 44.80 -0.65 -10.71
CA PRO A 340 45.19 -1.94 -11.27
C PRO A 340 45.71 -2.91 -10.20
N GLY A 341 45.10 -4.10 -10.13
CA GLY A 341 45.47 -5.16 -9.20
C GLY A 341 44.67 -5.18 -7.89
N GLU A 342 43.88 -4.16 -7.60
CA GLU A 342 42.93 -4.19 -6.49
C GLU A 342 41.71 -5.07 -6.83
N GLU A 343 41.07 -5.59 -5.78
CA GLU A 343 39.94 -6.51 -5.88
C GLU A 343 38.68 -5.90 -5.23
N THR A 344 37.52 -6.11 -5.86
CA THR A 344 36.24 -5.53 -5.42
C THR A 344 35.50 -6.38 -4.40
N ILE A 345 35.88 -7.66 -4.28
CA ILE A 345 35.21 -8.65 -3.43
C ILE A 345 36.22 -9.15 -2.40
N ALA A 346 35.99 -8.87 -1.13
CA ALA A 346 36.82 -9.43 -0.06
C ALA A 346 36.58 -10.94 0.10
N LEU A 347 37.61 -11.69 0.51
CA LEU A 347 37.41 -13.07 0.98
C LEU A 347 37.36 -13.02 2.50
N VAL A 348 36.26 -13.51 3.07
CA VAL A 348 36.08 -13.64 4.51
C VAL A 348 36.60 -15.01 4.93
N VAL A 349 37.60 -15.02 5.80
CA VAL A 349 38.16 -16.22 6.42
C VAL A 349 38.08 -16.00 7.93
N ASP A 350 37.09 -16.62 8.56
CA ASP A 350 36.78 -16.45 9.98
C ASP A 350 36.34 -17.79 10.58
N ASP A 351 37.15 -18.33 11.49
CA ASP A 351 36.90 -19.64 12.11
C ASP A 351 35.59 -19.66 12.92
N ASP A 352 35.14 -18.52 13.47
CA ASP A 352 33.89 -18.43 14.23
C ASP A 352 32.66 -18.52 13.32
N LEU A 353 32.78 -18.07 12.06
CA LEU A 353 31.71 -18.13 11.07
C LEU A 353 31.69 -19.47 10.31
N ARG A 354 32.81 -20.21 10.27
CA ARG A 354 32.96 -21.42 9.45
C ARG A 354 31.87 -22.45 9.73
N SER A 355 31.58 -22.76 10.99
CA SER A 355 30.57 -23.76 11.33
C SER A 355 29.16 -23.31 10.93
N GLU A 356 28.86 -22.02 10.98
CA GLU A 356 27.55 -21.49 10.56
C GLU A 356 27.39 -21.53 9.04
N VAL A 357 28.43 -21.12 8.29
CA VAL A 357 28.44 -21.22 6.82
C VAL A 357 28.28 -22.68 6.38
N GLN A 358 29.03 -23.60 6.99
CA GLN A 358 28.94 -25.03 6.65
C GLN A 358 27.58 -25.63 6.99
N ALA A 359 27.01 -25.30 8.16
CA ALA A 359 25.71 -25.83 8.57
C ALA A 359 24.55 -25.33 7.69
N GLY A 360 24.70 -24.16 7.07
CA GLY A 360 23.65 -23.57 6.23
C GLY A 360 23.70 -23.96 4.75
N ILE A 361 24.67 -24.78 4.35
CA ILE A 361 24.79 -25.29 2.97
C ILE A 361 24.64 -26.81 2.98
N SER A 362 23.76 -27.32 2.13
CA SER A 362 23.62 -28.76 1.92
C SER A 362 23.57 -29.09 0.42
N ALA A 363 23.83 -30.35 0.11
CA ALA A 363 23.70 -30.92 -1.23
C ALA A 363 22.73 -32.10 -1.13
N SER A 364 21.74 -32.15 -2.02
CA SER A 364 20.73 -33.19 -2.06
C SER A 364 20.39 -33.55 -3.50
N ASP A 365 19.56 -34.59 -3.65
CA ASP A 365 18.95 -34.96 -4.92
C ASP A 365 19.99 -35.20 -6.03
N GLY A 366 21.14 -35.79 -5.64
CA GLY A 366 22.19 -36.18 -6.56
C GLY A 366 21.67 -37.24 -7.53
N ALA A 367 21.75 -37.00 -8.83
CA ALA A 367 21.27 -37.94 -9.83
C ALA A 367 22.07 -37.89 -11.12
N THR A 368 22.32 -39.06 -11.71
CA THR A 368 22.85 -39.16 -13.07
C THR A 368 21.73 -39.36 -14.08
N THR A 369 21.69 -38.52 -15.13
CA THR A 369 20.71 -38.59 -16.21
C THR A 369 21.37 -38.70 -17.58
N PRO A 370 20.85 -39.51 -18.52
CA PRO A 370 21.37 -39.56 -19.88
C PRO A 370 21.24 -38.21 -20.60
N HIS A 371 22.27 -37.83 -21.37
CA HIS A 371 22.20 -36.65 -22.23
C HIS A 371 21.79 -37.02 -23.65
N ASN A 372 20.98 -36.17 -24.28
CA ASN A 372 20.55 -36.34 -25.67
C ASN A 372 21.70 -36.33 -26.71
N ARG A 373 22.91 -35.86 -26.35
CA ARG A 373 24.11 -35.90 -27.20
C ARG A 373 25.11 -36.99 -26.79
N GLY A 374 24.68 -37.98 -26.01
CA GLY A 374 25.54 -39.02 -25.43
C GLY A 374 26.28 -38.57 -24.18
N GLY A 375 26.69 -39.52 -23.34
CA GLY A 375 27.19 -39.28 -21.98
C GLY A 375 26.06 -39.18 -20.95
N ARG A 376 26.45 -39.06 -19.68
CA ARG A 376 25.54 -38.78 -18.56
C ARG A 376 25.86 -37.40 -17.96
N TRP A 377 24.85 -36.75 -17.38
CA TRP A 377 25.04 -35.59 -16.51
C TRP A 377 24.84 -36.01 -15.07
N LEU A 378 25.80 -35.67 -14.22
CA LEU A 378 25.61 -35.64 -12.80
C LEU A 378 24.95 -34.31 -12.43
N ASN A 379 23.76 -34.36 -11.84
CA ASN A 379 23.00 -33.22 -11.36
C ASN A 379 22.96 -33.28 -9.83
N VAL A 380 23.15 -32.14 -9.18
CA VAL A 380 23.07 -32.02 -7.72
C VAL A 380 22.31 -30.74 -7.39
N VAL A 381 21.42 -30.81 -6.41
CA VAL A 381 20.72 -29.64 -5.88
C VAL A 381 21.50 -29.13 -4.67
N MET A 382 22.06 -27.93 -4.80
CA MET A 382 22.69 -27.21 -3.70
C MET A 382 21.64 -26.35 -3.01
N ARG A 383 21.44 -26.54 -1.71
CA ARG A 383 20.54 -25.73 -0.89
C ARG A 383 21.34 -24.84 0.05
N ILE A 384 20.99 -23.57 0.10
CA ILE A 384 21.59 -22.55 0.96
C ILE A 384 20.46 -21.97 1.81
N GLU A 385 20.37 -22.40 3.05
CA GLU A 385 19.30 -22.00 3.98
C GLU A 385 19.69 -20.75 4.77
N LYS A 386 20.92 -20.72 5.28
CA LYS A 386 21.46 -19.63 6.09
C LYS A 386 22.95 -19.42 5.80
N ALA A 387 23.43 -18.18 5.81
CA ALA A 387 24.85 -17.87 5.83
C ALA A 387 25.05 -16.46 6.37
N PRO A 388 26.07 -16.21 7.21
CA PRO A 388 26.37 -14.88 7.73
C PRO A 388 27.06 -13.98 6.71
N VAL A 389 27.53 -14.53 5.59
CA VAL A 389 28.22 -13.83 4.50
C VAL A 389 27.72 -14.34 3.15
N SER A 390 27.92 -13.55 2.09
CA SER A 390 27.57 -14.00 0.74
C SER A 390 28.45 -15.17 0.31
N LEU A 391 27.91 -16.00 -0.57
CA LEU A 391 28.56 -17.22 -1.05
C LEU A 391 28.81 -17.13 -2.55
N SER A 392 30.01 -17.51 -3.00
CA SER A 392 30.28 -17.72 -4.42
C SER A 392 31.36 -18.76 -4.60
N PHE A 393 30.98 -19.88 -5.20
CA PHE A 393 31.79 -21.07 -5.33
C PHE A 393 31.75 -21.61 -6.76
N ILE A 394 32.81 -22.32 -7.14
CA ILE A 394 32.72 -23.38 -8.13
C ILE A 394 32.48 -24.70 -7.38
N ALA A 395 31.39 -25.37 -7.72
CA ALA A 395 31.09 -26.71 -7.23
C ALA A 395 31.82 -27.77 -8.06
N TRP A 396 32.43 -28.72 -7.35
CA TRP A 396 33.07 -29.92 -7.89
C TRP A 396 32.51 -31.15 -7.20
N ALA A 397 32.30 -32.23 -7.96
CA ALA A 397 32.09 -33.56 -7.41
C ALA A 397 33.43 -34.28 -7.33
N ARG A 398 33.77 -34.87 -6.19
CA ARG A 398 34.93 -35.75 -6.05
C ARG A 398 34.46 -37.18 -5.81
N ARG A 399 34.92 -38.08 -6.68
CA ARG A 399 34.65 -39.52 -6.61
C ARG A 399 35.48 -40.18 -5.51
N ALA A 400 35.13 -41.41 -5.13
CA ALA A 400 35.93 -42.20 -4.18
C ALA A 400 37.36 -42.47 -4.71
N SER A 401 37.55 -42.48 -6.03
CA SER A 401 38.86 -42.57 -6.69
C SER A 401 39.74 -41.33 -6.51
N GLY A 402 39.17 -40.21 -6.05
CA GLY A 402 39.82 -38.89 -5.95
C GLY A 402 39.71 -38.03 -7.21
N GLU A 403 39.12 -38.54 -8.29
CA GLU A 403 38.84 -37.75 -9.50
C GLU A 403 37.81 -36.63 -9.21
N GLU A 404 38.03 -35.44 -9.78
CA GLU A 404 37.15 -34.28 -9.61
C GLU A 404 36.47 -33.84 -10.90
N ILE A 405 35.16 -33.62 -10.82
CA ILE A 405 34.30 -33.23 -11.95
C ILE A 405 33.69 -31.86 -11.63
N ARG A 406 33.86 -30.88 -12.53
CA ARG A 406 33.25 -29.55 -12.36
C ARG A 406 31.74 -29.61 -12.60
N LEU A 407 30.95 -29.13 -11.63
CA LEU A 407 29.47 -29.08 -11.71
C LEU A 407 28.94 -27.69 -12.08
N GLY A 408 29.68 -26.62 -11.83
CA GLY A 408 29.25 -25.26 -12.18
C GLY A 408 29.47 -24.26 -11.05
N ASN A 409 28.80 -23.11 -11.14
CA ASN A 409 28.92 -22.04 -10.16
C ASN A 409 27.72 -22.06 -9.21
N VAL A 410 27.96 -21.81 -7.93
CA VAL A 410 26.96 -21.68 -6.87
C VAL A 410 27.17 -20.32 -6.23
N TYR A 411 26.14 -19.49 -6.10
CA TYR A 411 26.30 -18.19 -5.46
C TYR A 411 25.00 -17.68 -4.85
N ALA A 412 25.08 -17.13 -3.65
CA ALA A 412 23.93 -16.56 -2.95
C ALA A 412 24.36 -15.28 -2.21
N PRO A 413 23.75 -14.12 -2.51
CA PRO A 413 24.03 -12.91 -1.76
C PRO A 413 23.38 -13.01 -0.37
N VAL A 414 24.07 -12.54 0.67
CA VAL A 414 23.60 -12.65 2.06
C VAL A 414 22.21 -12.05 2.27
N ALA A 415 21.88 -10.97 1.55
CA ALA A 415 20.58 -10.30 1.61
C ALA A 415 19.39 -11.19 1.20
N HIS A 416 19.63 -12.26 0.44
CA HIS A 416 18.59 -13.19 -0.03
C HIS A 416 18.57 -14.50 0.77
N ILE A 417 19.59 -14.76 1.58
CA ILE A 417 19.69 -15.98 2.35
C ILE A 417 18.81 -15.86 3.61
N GLY A 418 17.96 -16.85 3.87
CA GLY A 418 17.06 -16.90 5.04
C GLY A 418 15.62 -16.41 4.80
N LEU A 419 15.29 -15.83 3.64
CA LEU A 419 13.90 -15.47 3.30
C LEU A 419 13.10 -16.69 2.81
N SER A 420 13.63 -17.46 1.87
CA SER A 420 12.93 -18.63 1.28
C SER A 420 13.83 -19.84 0.99
N GLY A 421 15.12 -19.76 1.37
CA GLY A 421 16.15 -20.75 1.00
C GLY A 421 16.51 -20.66 -0.48
N TYR A 422 17.80 -20.72 -0.81
CA TYR A 422 18.27 -20.64 -2.18
C TYR A 422 18.62 -22.04 -2.70
N SER A 423 18.13 -22.41 -3.88
CA SER A 423 18.43 -23.71 -4.50
C SER A 423 19.12 -23.53 -5.84
N HIS A 424 20.31 -24.11 -6.02
CA HIS A 424 21.01 -24.17 -7.30
C HIS A 424 21.03 -25.60 -7.83
N HIS A 425 20.64 -25.77 -9.08
CA HIS A 425 20.91 -26.99 -9.82
C HIS A 425 22.29 -26.86 -10.49
N VAL A 426 23.29 -27.55 -9.94
CA VAL A 426 24.61 -27.65 -10.56
C VAL A 426 24.71 -28.98 -11.29
N ARG A 427 25.44 -29.00 -12.42
CA ARG A 427 25.48 -30.16 -13.29
C ARG A 427 26.79 -30.27 -14.06
N GLY A 428 27.39 -31.46 -14.02
CA GLY A 428 28.65 -31.77 -14.72
C GLY A 428 28.49 -32.98 -15.63
N ARG A 429 29.26 -33.03 -16.71
CA ARG A 429 29.30 -34.21 -17.57
C ARG A 429 30.15 -35.29 -16.89
N VAL A 430 29.66 -36.53 -16.91
CA VAL A 430 30.37 -37.71 -16.44
C VAL A 430 30.39 -38.77 -17.54
N ASP A 431 31.31 -39.73 -17.42
CA ASP A 431 31.41 -40.85 -18.33
C ASP A 431 30.22 -41.81 -18.17
N ASP A 432 29.97 -42.62 -19.20
CA ASP A 432 28.82 -43.56 -19.22
C ASP A 432 28.95 -44.68 -18.17
N ASP A 433 30.17 -44.94 -17.67
CA ASP A 433 30.50 -45.91 -16.62
C ASP A 433 30.52 -45.32 -15.20
N PHE A 434 30.02 -44.07 -15.03
CA PHE A 434 29.87 -43.47 -13.71
C PHE A 434 28.91 -44.30 -12.85
N THR A 435 29.47 -44.94 -11.82
CA THR A 435 28.84 -45.97 -10.96
C THR A 435 28.99 -45.66 -9.47
N ASP A 436 29.48 -44.47 -9.11
CA ASP A 436 29.62 -44.07 -7.71
C ASP A 436 28.24 -43.77 -7.10
N ASP A 437 27.80 -44.58 -6.12
CA ASP A 437 26.55 -44.41 -5.38
C ASP A 437 26.57 -43.19 -4.43
N SER A 438 27.77 -42.64 -4.16
CA SER A 438 27.96 -41.43 -3.36
C SER A 438 29.21 -40.67 -3.80
N ILE A 439 29.21 -39.36 -3.59
CA ILE A 439 30.33 -38.46 -3.91
C ILE A 439 30.53 -37.40 -2.83
N ASP A 440 31.71 -36.82 -2.76
CA ASP A 440 31.93 -35.59 -2.03
C ASP A 440 31.64 -34.38 -2.93
N ILE A 441 30.96 -33.36 -2.39
CA ILE A 441 30.79 -32.07 -3.06
C ILE A 441 31.74 -31.06 -2.44
N ILE A 442 32.57 -30.45 -3.30
CA ILE A 442 33.59 -29.48 -2.91
C ILE A 442 33.21 -28.13 -3.49
N LEU A 443 33.07 -27.15 -2.62
CA LEU A 443 32.75 -25.77 -2.95
C LEU A 443 34.01 -24.93 -2.78
N ARG A 444 34.60 -24.53 -3.91
CA ARG A 444 35.82 -23.71 -3.92
C ARG A 444 35.47 -22.25 -4.17
N PRO A 445 35.90 -21.32 -3.29
CA PRO A 445 35.52 -19.92 -3.41
C PRO A 445 36.04 -19.34 -4.73
N ASP A 446 35.17 -18.64 -5.46
CA ASP A 446 35.51 -17.99 -6.72
C ASP A 446 34.76 -16.66 -6.85
N ARG A 447 35.52 -15.58 -7.08
CA ARG A 447 34.96 -14.23 -7.25
C ARG A 447 34.38 -14.01 -8.64
N ARG A 448 34.83 -14.75 -9.65
CA ARG A 448 34.49 -14.51 -11.07
C ARG A 448 33.00 -14.52 -11.36
N PRO A 449 32.19 -15.48 -10.84
CA PRO A 449 30.76 -15.55 -11.17
C PRO A 449 29.94 -14.36 -10.67
N VAL A 450 30.42 -13.70 -9.61
CA VAL A 450 29.70 -12.63 -8.89
C VAL A 450 30.37 -11.26 -9.06
N ARG A 451 31.44 -11.19 -9.87
CA ARG A 451 32.23 -9.99 -10.11
C ARG A 451 31.38 -8.81 -10.59
N ASP A 452 30.41 -9.08 -11.46
CA ASP A 452 29.54 -8.05 -12.04
C ASP A 452 28.21 -7.90 -11.27
N MET A 453 28.02 -8.64 -10.17
CA MET A 453 26.80 -8.66 -9.37
C MET A 453 26.90 -7.75 -8.15
N ARG A 454 26.10 -6.68 -8.14
CA ARG A 454 26.18 -5.58 -7.16
C ARG A 454 26.11 -5.97 -5.70
N GLU A 455 25.38 -7.03 -5.40
CA GLU A 455 25.09 -7.49 -4.04
C GLU A 455 26.31 -8.12 -3.35
N PHE A 456 27.41 -8.37 -4.07
CA PHE A 456 28.59 -9.07 -3.56
C PHE A 456 29.75 -8.11 -3.31
N THR A 457 29.94 -7.69 -2.06
CA THR A 457 31.12 -6.93 -1.60
C THR A 457 32.16 -7.80 -0.91
N GLU A 458 31.73 -8.94 -0.39
CA GLU A 458 32.55 -9.96 0.24
C GLU A 458 31.94 -11.33 -0.02
N ILE A 459 32.75 -12.39 0.01
CA ILE A 459 32.29 -13.78 -0.04
C ILE A 459 33.07 -14.63 0.95
N TRP A 460 32.48 -15.75 1.35
CA TRP A 460 33.21 -16.78 2.09
C TRP A 460 34.47 -17.23 1.33
N GLY A 461 35.59 -17.29 2.04
CA GLY A 461 36.94 -17.43 1.49
C GLY A 461 37.57 -18.81 1.59
N GLU A 462 36.89 -19.79 2.18
CA GLU A 462 37.45 -21.13 2.40
C GLU A 462 36.69 -22.22 1.64
N GLU A 463 37.39 -23.33 1.37
CA GLU A 463 36.78 -24.52 0.77
C GLU A 463 35.81 -25.19 1.75
N ILE A 464 34.66 -25.63 1.23
CA ILE A 464 33.68 -26.41 1.99
C ILE A 464 33.54 -27.77 1.31
N VAL A 465 33.52 -28.83 2.12
CA VAL A 465 33.34 -30.20 1.66
C VAL A 465 32.10 -30.79 2.31
N ILE A 466 31.13 -31.17 1.50
CA ILE A 466 29.93 -31.90 1.90
C ILE A 466 30.17 -33.35 1.49
N ARG A 467 30.26 -34.24 2.48
CA ARG A 467 30.65 -35.63 2.24
C ARG A 467 29.45 -36.53 1.95
N ASP A 468 29.74 -37.62 1.25
CA ASP A 468 28.83 -38.76 1.11
C ASP A 468 27.45 -38.38 0.56
N VAL A 469 27.42 -37.49 -0.44
CA VAL A 469 26.18 -37.09 -1.13
C VAL A 469 25.73 -38.24 -2.02
N GLU A 470 24.58 -38.83 -1.69
CA GLU A 470 23.99 -39.96 -2.41
C GLU A 470 23.67 -39.61 -3.87
N ILE A 471 23.88 -40.58 -4.76
CA ILE A 471 23.65 -40.47 -6.20
C ILE A 471 22.66 -41.52 -6.67
N GLU A 472 21.53 -41.05 -7.21
CA GLU A 472 20.55 -41.88 -7.91
C GLU A 472 20.95 -42.08 -9.38
N HIS A 473 21.01 -43.33 -9.83
CA HIS A 473 21.31 -43.66 -11.22
C HIS A 473 20.02 -43.87 -12.03
N ARG A 474 19.56 -42.83 -12.74
CA ARG A 474 18.32 -42.90 -13.53
C ARG A 474 18.57 -43.54 -14.89
N SER A 475 17.71 -44.47 -15.29
CA SER A 475 17.55 -44.89 -16.68
C SER A 475 16.83 -43.77 -17.44
N GLY A 476 17.18 -43.47 -18.69
CA GLY A 476 16.63 -42.33 -19.43
C GLY A 476 15.12 -42.34 -19.72
N ASP A 477 14.40 -43.31 -19.16
CA ASP A 477 12.96 -43.51 -19.29
C ASP A 477 12.17 -42.92 -18.09
N ASP A 478 12.86 -42.40 -17.06
CA ASP A 478 12.32 -41.71 -15.87
C ASP A 478 12.40 -40.18 -15.98
#